data_AF-A0A9N9D412-F1
#
_entry.id   AF-A0A9N9D412-F1
#
_cell.length_a   1.000
_cell.length_b   1.000
_cell.length_c   1.000
_cell.angle_alpha   90.00
_cell.angle_beta   90.00
_cell.angle_gamma   90.00
#
_symmetry.space_group_name_H-M   'P 1'
#
loop_
_entity.id
_entity.type
_entity.pdbx_description
1 polymer ?
#
loop_
_entity_poly.entity_id
_entity_poly.type
_entity_poly.pdbx_seq_one_letter_code
_entity_poly.pdbx_strand_id
1 'polypeptide(L)'
;YWLEPLPDRSLPNITIIEQMFKVLNKLPITTEHLLSSKVGRIVFFYQDSPRSDERIKRLASELVRKWTRKIYNISTNYKDKNFKRVEFHPETMAEAHATAASNNAISEDRSHQTASSSTRARIPQAASFDYDVMPEVRIIQNRKRADDPYKHIKQTMARMRRQQK
;
A
#
# COMPACT_ATOMS: atom_id res chain seq x y z
N TYR A 1 -16.29 22.89 24.99
CA TYR A 1 -17.72 22.86 24.61
C TYR A 1 -18.06 23.52 23.27
N TRP A 2 -17.11 23.97 22.43
CA TRP A 2 -17.45 24.67 21.17
C TRP A 2 -17.92 23.76 20.03
N LEU A 3 -17.51 22.48 20.06
CA LEU A 3 -17.82 21.50 19.03
C LEU A 3 -18.92 20.52 19.47
N GLU A 4 -19.36 20.59 20.71
CA GLU A 4 -20.40 19.68 21.20
C GLU A 4 -21.76 20.13 20.63
N PRO A 5 -22.65 19.19 20.24
CA PRO A 5 -24.01 19.57 19.88
C PRO A 5 -24.68 20.30 21.04
N LEU A 6 -25.46 21.32 20.70
CA LEU A 6 -26.19 22.12 21.68
C LEU A 6 -27.28 21.28 22.38
N PRO A 7 -27.81 21.72 23.53
CA PRO A 7 -28.88 20.99 24.23
C PRO A 7 -30.16 20.83 23.40
N ASP A 8 -30.37 21.73 22.43
CA ASP A 8 -31.44 21.67 21.42
C ASP A 8 -31.14 20.69 20.26
N ARG A 9 -29.99 20.00 20.31
CA ARG A 9 -29.47 19.06 19.31
C ARG A 9 -29.07 19.70 17.98
N SER A 10 -28.93 21.02 17.94
CA SER A 10 -28.39 21.73 16.79
C SER A 10 -26.86 21.62 16.76
N LEU A 11 -26.30 21.70 15.55
CA LEU A 11 -24.85 21.76 15.37
C LEU A 11 -24.39 23.23 15.41
N PRO A 12 -23.19 23.51 15.95
CA PRO A 12 -22.63 24.84 15.90
C PRO A 12 -22.35 25.28 14.45
N ASN A 13 -22.09 26.56 14.26
CA ASN A 13 -21.86 27.13 12.94
C ASN A 13 -20.70 26.43 12.20
N ILE A 14 -20.92 26.07 10.93
CA ILE A 14 -19.97 25.32 10.08
C ILE A 14 -18.60 25.98 9.99
N THR A 15 -18.53 27.31 9.96
CA THR A 15 -17.28 28.07 9.89
C THR A 15 -16.46 27.86 11.16
N ILE A 16 -17.11 27.87 12.33
CA ILE A 16 -16.44 27.61 13.61
C ILE A 16 -15.89 26.19 13.65
N ILE A 17 -16.70 25.21 13.23
CA ILE A 17 -16.29 23.80 13.19
C ILE A 17 -15.06 23.62 12.30
N GLU A 18 -15.09 24.19 11.10
CA GLU A 18 -13.98 24.13 10.15
C GLU A 18 -12.70 24.74 10.73
N GLN A 19 -12.76 25.96 11.29
CA GLN A 19 -11.58 26.61 11.83
C GLN A 19 -11.00 25.81 13.00
N MET A 20 -11.86 25.26 13.85
CA MET A 20 -11.42 24.43 14.96
C MET A 20 -10.73 23.14 14.47
N PHE A 21 -11.26 22.47 13.45
CA PHE A 21 -10.62 21.28 12.86
C PHE A 21 -9.28 21.62 12.21
N LYS A 22 -9.18 22.77 11.54
CA LYS A 22 -7.90 23.26 10.99
C LYS A 22 -6.85 23.50 12.08
N VAL A 23 -7.25 24.08 13.20
CA VAL A 23 -6.36 24.27 14.37
C VAL A 23 -5.96 22.91 14.96
N LEU A 24 -6.91 22.01 15.19
CA LEU A 24 -6.63 20.66 15.69
C LEU A 24 -5.68 19.87 14.78
N ASN A 25 -5.73 20.08 13.46
CA ASN A 25 -4.81 19.42 12.54
C ASN A 25 -3.38 19.95 12.67
N LYS A 26 -3.20 21.23 12.97
CA LYS A 26 -1.86 21.83 13.14
C LYS A 26 -1.20 21.46 14.47
N LEU A 27 -1.99 21.15 15.50
CA LEU A 27 -1.48 20.85 16.83
C LEU A 27 -0.83 19.45 16.91
N PRO A 28 0.30 19.30 17.62
CA PRO A 28 0.94 18.01 17.86
C PRO A 28 0.21 17.24 18.99
N ILE A 29 -1.00 16.76 18.70
CA ILE A 29 -1.84 16.06 19.68
C ILE A 29 -1.31 14.62 19.92
N THR A 30 -1.10 14.29 21.19
CA THR A 30 -0.72 12.95 21.69
C THR A 30 -1.94 12.17 22.19
N THR A 31 -1.76 10.89 22.50
CA THR A 31 -2.82 10.01 23.02
C THR A 31 -3.35 10.47 24.38
N GLU A 32 -2.50 10.99 25.26
CA GLU A 32 -2.89 11.52 26.57
C GLU A 32 -3.81 12.74 26.46
N HIS A 33 -3.52 13.63 25.50
CA HIS A 33 -4.37 14.79 25.21
C HIS A 33 -5.75 14.37 24.70
N LEU A 34 -5.84 13.31 23.89
CA LEU A 34 -7.12 12.78 23.40
C LEU A 34 -7.95 12.16 24.53
N LEU A 35 -7.31 11.44 25.44
CA LEU A 35 -7.97 10.81 26.59
C LEU A 35 -8.52 11.83 27.59
N SER A 36 -7.71 12.83 27.95
CA SER A 36 -8.09 13.87 28.90
C SER A 36 -9.16 14.81 28.37
N SER A 37 -9.02 15.28 27.12
CA SER A 37 -9.98 16.23 26.51
C SER A 37 -11.23 15.58 25.95
N LYS A 38 -11.20 14.28 25.66
CA LYS A 38 -12.27 13.52 24.97
C LYS A 38 -12.67 14.10 23.60
N VAL A 39 -11.82 14.94 23.01
CA VAL A 39 -12.08 15.57 21.70
C VAL A 39 -12.24 14.54 20.58
N GLY A 40 -11.56 13.39 20.68
CA GLY A 40 -11.65 12.31 19.70
C GLY A 40 -13.09 11.81 19.48
N ARG A 41 -13.89 11.71 20.55
CA ARG A 41 -15.30 11.30 20.46
C ARG A 41 -16.14 12.31 19.67
N ILE A 42 -15.89 13.60 19.90
CA ILE A 42 -16.61 14.69 19.23
C ILE A 42 -16.26 14.72 17.75
N VAL A 43 -14.97 14.60 17.39
CA VAL A 43 -14.55 14.56 15.98
C VAL A 43 -15.12 13.33 15.27
N PHE A 44 -15.13 12.17 15.94
CA PHE A 44 -15.77 10.96 15.41
C PHE A 44 -17.27 11.15 15.18
N PHE A 45 -17.96 11.85 16.08
CA PHE A 45 -19.38 12.21 15.89
C PHE A 45 -19.59 13.02 14.60
N TYR A 46 -18.73 14.00 14.27
CA TYR A 46 -18.84 14.75 13.02
C TYR A 46 -18.52 13.93 11.77
N GLN A 47 -17.69 12.90 11.88
CA GLN A 47 -17.40 11.99 10.78
C GLN A 47 -18.64 11.16 10.39
N ASP A 48 -19.34 10.62 11.38
CA ASP A 48 -20.45 9.67 11.17
C ASP A 48 -21.83 10.35 11.08
N SER A 49 -21.96 11.59 11.57
CA SER A 49 -23.25 12.28 11.61
C SER A 49 -23.84 12.49 10.21
N PRO A 50 -25.12 12.14 9.96
CA PRO A 50 -25.76 12.43 8.68
C PRO A 50 -25.97 13.93 8.45
N ARG A 51 -25.96 14.74 9.52
CA ARG A 51 -26.24 16.19 9.47
C ARG A 51 -24.99 17.03 9.19
N SER A 52 -23.80 16.46 9.26
CA SER A 52 -22.57 17.20 8.97
C SER A 52 -22.36 17.36 7.47
N ASP A 53 -21.87 18.53 7.09
CA ASP A 53 -21.46 18.83 5.72
C ASP A 53 -20.31 17.89 5.30
N GLU A 54 -20.33 17.45 4.05
CA GLU A 54 -19.32 16.59 3.44
C GLU A 54 -17.89 17.13 3.63
N ARG A 55 -17.70 18.45 3.56
CA ARG A 55 -16.41 19.10 3.78
C ARG A 55 -15.91 18.92 5.21
N ILE A 56 -16.82 18.98 6.19
CA ILE A 56 -16.50 18.75 7.61
C ILE A 56 -16.23 17.26 7.86
N LYS A 57 -17.00 16.36 7.23
CA LYS A 57 -16.78 14.91 7.31
C LYS A 57 -15.40 14.51 6.83
N ARG A 58 -14.94 15.09 5.72
CA ARG A 58 -13.58 14.85 5.19
C ARG A 58 -12.50 15.27 6.18
N LEU A 59 -12.62 16.47 6.75
CA LEU A 59 -11.68 16.96 7.77
C LEU A 59 -11.70 16.10 9.04
N ALA A 60 -12.89 15.70 9.51
CA ALA A 60 -13.03 14.80 10.65
C ALA A 60 -12.38 13.44 10.38
N SER A 61 -12.63 12.86 9.19
CA SER A 61 -12.06 11.58 8.77
C SER A 61 -10.53 11.63 8.72
N GLU A 62 -9.96 12.73 8.24
CA GLU A 62 -8.51 12.96 8.23
C GLU A 62 -7.94 12.98 9.66
N LEU A 63 -8.56 13.74 10.56
CA LEU A 63 -8.16 13.84 11.97
C LEU A 63 -8.26 12.49 12.69
N VAL A 64 -9.38 11.78 12.53
CA VAL A 64 -9.57 10.45 13.10
C VAL A 64 -8.51 9.49 12.58
N ARG A 65 -8.25 9.46 11.26
CA ARG A 65 -7.20 8.64 10.67
C ARG A 65 -5.80 9.00 11.20
N LYS A 66 -5.50 10.28 11.37
CA LYS A 66 -4.22 10.76 11.92
C LYS A 66 -4.02 10.30 13.36
N TRP A 67 -5.05 10.41 14.20
CA TRP A 67 -4.97 10.06 15.62
C TRP A 67 -5.02 8.56 15.87
N THR A 68 -5.90 7.82 15.20
CA THR A 68 -5.96 6.35 15.28
C THR A 68 -4.62 5.72 14.89
N ARG A 69 -3.97 6.23 13.85
CA ARG A 69 -2.61 5.81 13.48
C ARG A 69 -1.58 6.04 14.59
N LYS A 70 -1.66 7.17 15.30
CA LYS A 70 -0.77 7.44 16.45
C LYS A 70 -1.06 6.52 17.64
N ILE A 71 -2.31 6.10 17.83
CA ILE A 71 -2.68 5.15 18.88
C ILE A 71 -2.14 3.76 18.54
N TYR A 72 -2.33 3.28 17.31
CA TYR A 72 -1.93 1.93 16.88
C TYR A 72 -0.50 1.85 16.35
N ASN A 73 0.26 2.95 16.35
CA ASN A 73 1.59 3.07 15.73
C ASN A 73 1.66 2.55 14.28
N ILE A 74 0.59 2.79 13.50
CA ILE A 74 0.51 2.37 12.09
C ILE A 74 1.01 3.51 11.20
N SER A 75 2.12 3.31 10.51
CA SER A 75 2.65 4.31 9.59
C SER A 75 1.91 4.35 8.24
N THR A 76 2.05 5.46 7.53
CA THR A 76 1.53 5.66 6.15
C THR A 76 2.53 5.24 5.09
N ASN A 77 3.78 4.98 5.48
CA ASN A 77 4.86 4.70 4.55
C ASN A 77 4.76 3.25 4.07
N TYR A 78 4.74 3.05 2.75
CA TYR A 78 4.70 1.72 2.15
C TYR A 78 5.84 0.83 2.63
N LYS A 79 7.02 1.42 2.89
CA LYS A 79 8.21 0.69 3.35
C LYS A 79 8.05 0.01 4.71
N ASP A 80 7.20 0.55 5.57
CA ASP A 80 6.97 0.03 6.91
C ASP A 80 5.86 -1.02 6.92
N LYS A 81 5.16 -1.22 5.79
CA LYS A 81 4.16 -2.26 5.67
C LYS A 81 4.86 -3.60 5.59
N ASN A 82 4.60 -4.45 6.59
CA ASN A 82 5.11 -5.81 6.63
C ASN A 82 4.32 -6.68 5.64
N PHE A 83 4.78 -6.77 4.40
CA PHE A 83 4.28 -7.75 3.44
C PHE A 83 4.86 -9.13 3.73
N LYS A 84 4.05 -10.18 3.58
CA LYS A 84 4.56 -11.54 3.55
C LYS A 84 5.49 -11.66 2.35
N ARG A 85 6.75 -11.98 2.60
CA ARG A 85 7.75 -12.21 1.57
C ARG A 85 7.81 -13.70 1.26
N VAL A 86 7.83 -14.03 -0.03
CA VAL A 86 7.89 -15.42 -0.50
C VAL A 86 8.93 -15.52 -1.59
N GLU A 87 9.65 -16.64 -1.61
CA GLU A 87 10.56 -16.95 -2.70
C GLU A 87 9.78 -17.14 -3.99
N PHE A 88 10.19 -16.41 -5.03
CA PHE A 88 9.55 -16.51 -6.33
C PHE A 88 10.03 -17.78 -7.04
N HIS A 89 9.14 -18.77 -7.15
CA HIS A 89 9.34 -19.97 -7.97
C HIS A 89 8.51 -19.87 -9.24
N PRO A 90 9.12 -19.81 -10.44
CA PRO A 90 8.38 -19.62 -11.69
C PRO A 90 7.45 -20.80 -12.01
N GLU A 91 7.82 -22.02 -11.59
CA GLU A 91 7.06 -23.25 -11.86
C GLU A 91 5.72 -23.27 -11.10
N THR A 92 5.74 -22.96 -9.81
CA THR A 92 4.51 -22.92 -8.98
C THR A 92 3.58 -21.78 -9.40
N MET A 93 4.13 -20.67 -9.91
CA MET A 93 3.32 -19.55 -10.40
C MET A 93 2.61 -19.90 -11.72
N ALA A 94 3.29 -20.63 -12.62
CA ALA A 94 2.67 -21.11 -13.86
C ALA A 94 1.50 -22.07 -13.57
N GLU A 95 1.66 -22.97 -12.59
CA GLU A 95 0.59 -23.86 -12.12
C GLU A 95 -0.58 -23.10 -11.48
N ALA A 96 -0.29 -22.08 -10.66
CA ALA A 96 -1.31 -21.22 -10.08
C ALA A 96 -2.10 -20.43 -11.15
N HIS A 97 -1.42 -19.92 -12.18
CA HIS A 97 -2.09 -19.26 -13.30
C HIS A 97 -2.93 -20.23 -14.13
N ALA A 98 -2.44 -21.45 -14.37
CA ALA A 98 -3.18 -22.48 -15.10
C ALA A 98 -4.45 -22.94 -14.37
N THR A 99 -4.36 -23.15 -13.05
CA THR A 99 -5.51 -23.52 -12.22
C THR A 99 -6.53 -22.39 -12.09
N ALA A 100 -6.07 -21.14 -11.92
CA ALA A 100 -6.95 -19.96 -11.90
C ALA A 100 -7.69 -19.74 -13.25
N ALA A 101 -7.00 -19.96 -14.37
CA ALA A 101 -7.62 -19.91 -15.70
C ALA A 101 -8.66 -21.02 -15.90
N SER A 102 -8.38 -22.23 -15.40
CA SER A 102 -9.34 -23.35 -15.44
C SER A 102 -10.59 -23.07 -14.61
N ASN A 103 -10.46 -22.44 -13.44
CA ASN A 103 -11.60 -22.14 -12.57
C ASN A 103 -12.50 -21.02 -13.12
N ASN A 104 -11.92 -20.02 -13.82
CA ASN A 104 -12.70 -19.01 -14.54
C ASN A 104 -13.44 -19.60 -15.76
N ALA A 105 -12.86 -20.60 -16.44
CA ALA A 105 -13.52 -21.26 -17.57
C ALA A 105 -14.79 -22.04 -17.15
N ILE A 106 -14.88 -22.51 -15.90
CA ILE A 106 -16.05 -23.24 -15.37
C ILE A 106 -17.23 -22.29 -15.08
N SER A 107 -16.97 -21.00 -14.85
CA SER A 107 -18.02 -20.01 -14.55
C SER A 107 -18.63 -19.35 -15.80
N GLU A 108 -18.09 -19.61 -17.00
CA GLU A 108 -18.59 -19.06 -18.27
C GLU A 108 -19.53 -19.99 -19.06
N ASP A 109 -19.91 -21.17 -18.54
CA ASP A 109 -20.77 -22.12 -19.27
C ASP A 109 -22.28 -21.80 -19.20
N ARG A 110 -22.67 -20.53 -18.99
CA ARG A 110 -24.10 -20.14 -18.97
C ARG A 110 -24.51 -18.95 -19.83
N SER A 111 -23.65 -18.48 -20.73
CA SER A 111 -24.10 -17.59 -21.79
C SER A 111 -23.22 -17.69 -23.02
N HIS A 112 -23.83 -18.14 -24.13
CA HIS A 112 -23.34 -18.05 -25.51
C HIS A 112 -22.76 -19.33 -26.15
N GLN A 113 -23.56 -20.40 -26.15
CA GLN A 113 -23.63 -21.26 -27.34
C GLN A 113 -24.32 -20.47 -28.46
N THR A 114 -23.55 -19.71 -29.25
CA THR A 114 -23.83 -19.29 -30.65
C THR A 114 -22.85 -18.20 -31.07
N ALA A 115 -21.60 -18.56 -31.35
CA ALA A 115 -20.71 -17.69 -32.12
C ALA A 115 -19.73 -18.53 -32.92
N SER A 116 -20.25 -19.18 -33.95
CA SER A 116 -19.45 -19.56 -35.11
C SER A 116 -18.78 -18.30 -35.68
N SER A 117 -17.46 -18.35 -35.84
CA SER A 117 -16.67 -17.52 -36.77
C SER A 117 -17.04 -16.02 -36.84
N SER A 118 -16.75 -15.25 -35.78
CA SER A 118 -16.84 -13.78 -35.83
C SER A 118 -15.45 -13.16 -35.97
N THR A 119 -15.22 -12.39 -37.04
CA THR A 119 -14.03 -11.56 -37.36
C THR A 119 -13.76 -10.42 -36.35
N ARG A 120 -14.30 -10.51 -35.12
CA ARG A 120 -14.13 -9.49 -34.08
C ARG A 120 -13.07 -9.93 -33.07
N ALA A 121 -12.25 -8.97 -32.63
CA ALA A 121 -11.29 -9.19 -31.55
C ALA A 121 -12.02 -9.61 -30.27
N ARG A 122 -11.55 -10.69 -29.62
CA ARG A 122 -12.03 -11.10 -28.31
C ARG A 122 -11.62 -10.09 -27.25
N ILE A 123 -12.52 -9.81 -26.31
CA ILE A 123 -12.24 -8.97 -25.15
C ILE A 123 -11.35 -9.77 -24.18
N PRO A 124 -10.20 -9.24 -23.73
CA PRO A 124 -9.38 -9.91 -22.74
C PRO A 124 -10.12 -10.02 -21.40
N GLN A 125 -10.12 -11.22 -20.83
CA GLN A 125 -10.67 -11.50 -19.51
C GLN A 125 -9.72 -10.98 -18.43
N ALA A 126 -10.27 -10.43 -17.34
CA ALA A 126 -9.47 -9.99 -16.19
C ALA A 126 -8.82 -11.20 -15.51
N ALA A 127 -7.52 -11.14 -15.25
CA ALA A 127 -6.83 -12.19 -14.53
C ALA A 127 -7.24 -12.16 -13.04
N SER A 128 -7.54 -13.33 -12.48
CA SER A 128 -8.12 -13.47 -11.12
C SER A 128 -7.10 -13.49 -9.98
N PHE A 129 -5.86 -13.04 -10.20
CA PHE A 129 -4.80 -13.11 -9.19
C PHE A 129 -4.51 -11.74 -8.55
N ASP A 130 -4.42 -11.73 -7.21
CA ASP A 130 -4.15 -10.54 -6.40
C ASP A 130 -2.67 -10.46 -6.00
N TYR A 131 -2.11 -9.24 -6.00
CA TYR A 131 -0.73 -8.96 -5.61
C TYR A 131 -0.62 -8.59 -4.12
N ASP A 132 -0.82 -9.55 -3.22
CA ASP A 132 -0.63 -9.35 -1.77
C ASP A 132 0.76 -9.80 -1.26
N VAL A 133 1.45 -10.65 -2.04
CA VAL A 133 2.73 -11.27 -1.66
C VAL A 133 3.90 -10.58 -2.37
N MET A 134 4.91 -10.18 -1.60
CA MET A 134 6.12 -9.56 -2.14
C MET A 134 7.18 -10.62 -2.48
N PRO A 135 7.76 -10.64 -3.69
CA PRO A 135 8.82 -11.57 -4.02
C PRO A 135 10.11 -11.20 -3.26
N GLU A 136 10.83 -12.21 -2.78
CA GLU A 136 12.17 -12.00 -2.22
C GLU A 136 13.20 -11.70 -3.31
N VAL A 137 13.94 -10.60 -3.13
CA VAL A 137 15.09 -10.29 -3.98
C VAL A 137 16.23 -11.21 -3.59
N ARG A 138 16.48 -12.26 -4.39
CA ARG A 138 17.71 -13.07 -4.28
C ARG A 138 18.89 -12.24 -4.77
N ILE A 139 19.52 -11.48 -3.87
CA ILE A 139 20.83 -10.88 -4.14
C ILE A 139 21.84 -12.02 -4.11
N ILE A 140 22.11 -12.61 -5.26
CA ILE A 140 23.26 -13.49 -5.43
C ILE A 140 24.50 -12.60 -5.29
N GLN A 141 24.94 -12.37 -4.05
CA GLN A 141 26.28 -11.88 -3.79
C GLN A 141 27.20 -13.02 -4.23
N ASN A 142 27.51 -13.07 -5.52
CA ASN A 142 28.69 -13.77 -6.00
C ASN A 142 29.90 -13.05 -5.39
N ARG A 143 30.17 -13.30 -4.10
CA ARG A 143 31.49 -13.13 -3.50
C ARG A 143 32.43 -14.21 -4.02
N LYS A 144 32.30 -14.58 -5.30
CA LYS A 144 33.34 -15.32 -6.00
C LYS A 144 34.39 -14.27 -6.31
N ARG A 145 35.42 -14.28 -5.47
CA ARG A 145 36.77 -13.73 -5.65
C ARG A 145 36.84 -12.78 -6.84
N ALA A 146 36.99 -11.49 -6.57
CA ALA A 146 37.35 -10.52 -7.61
C ALA A 146 38.55 -11.08 -8.38
N ASP A 147 38.31 -11.65 -9.57
CA ASP A 147 39.40 -11.93 -10.49
C ASP A 147 39.93 -10.55 -10.83
N ASP A 148 41.14 -10.28 -10.33
CA ASP A 148 41.86 -9.05 -10.57
C ASP A 148 41.82 -8.77 -12.09
N PRO A 149 41.18 -7.67 -12.53
CA PRO A 149 40.96 -7.41 -13.96
C PRO A 149 42.28 -7.29 -14.73
N TYR A 150 43.41 -7.16 -14.04
CA TYR A 150 44.75 -7.07 -14.61
C TYR A 150 45.58 -8.35 -14.46
N LYS A 151 44.97 -9.47 -14.04
CA LYS A 151 45.67 -10.76 -13.84
C LYS A 151 46.46 -11.22 -15.05
N HIS A 152 45.88 -11.13 -16.24
CA HIS A 152 46.56 -11.47 -17.49
C HIS A 152 47.70 -10.51 -17.80
N ILE A 153 47.52 -9.21 -17.61
CA ILE A 153 48.56 -8.19 -17.84
C ILE A 153 49.75 -8.42 -16.89
N LYS A 154 49.49 -8.70 -15.61
CA LYS A 154 50.53 -9.01 -14.61
C LYS A 154 51.33 -10.27 -14.99
N GLN A 155 50.66 -11.31 -15.50
CA GLN A 155 51.33 -12.51 -16.00
C GLN A 155 52.19 -12.23 -17.23
N THR A 156 51.71 -11.43 -18.17
CA THR A 156 52.47 -11.03 -19.37
C THR A 156 53.72 -10.22 -18.99
N MET A 157 53.56 -9.22 -18.12
CA MET A 157 54.67 -8.39 -17.62
C MET A 157 55.72 -9.23 -16.87
N ALA A 158 55.28 -10.20 -16.04
CA ALA A 158 56.17 -11.09 -15.34
C ALA A 158 56.97 -12.02 -16.27
N ARG A 159 56.37 -12.46 -17.38
CA ARG A 159 57.06 -13.25 -18.41
C ARG A 159 58.09 -12.42 -19.17
N MET A 160 57.74 -11.20 -19.58
CA MET A 160 58.68 -10.30 -20.26
C MET A 160 59.90 -9.97 -19.39
N ARG A 161 59.69 -9.74 -18.09
CA ARG A 161 60.79 -9.44 -17.15
C ARG A 161 61.76 -10.60 -16.96
N ARG A 162 61.37 -11.84 -17.27
CA ARG A 162 62.23 -13.03 -17.21
C ARG A 162 63.07 -13.25 -18.47
N GLN A 163 62.70 -12.62 -19.60
CA GLN A 163 63.43 -12.74 -20.87
C GLN A 163 64.52 -11.68 -21.05
N GLN A 164 64.65 -10.73 -20.11
CA GLN A 164 65.67 -9.67 -20.11
C GLN A 164 66.89 -9.98 -19.24
N LYS A 165 67.07 -11.25 -18.84
CA LYS A 165 68.27 -11.78 -18.20
C LYS A 165 68.84 -12.87 -19.09
#